data_AF-A0A7V9NXN1-F1
#
_entry.id   AF-A0A7V9NXN1-F1
#
_cell.length_a   1.000
_cell.length_b   1.000
_cell.length_c   1.000
_cell.angle_alpha   90.00
_cell.angle_beta   90.00
_cell.angle_gamma   90.00
#
_symmetry.space_group_name_H-M   'P 1'
#
loop_
_entity.id
_entity.type
_entity.pdbx_description
1 polymer ?
#
loop_
_entity_poly.entity_id
_entity_poly.type
_entity_poly.pdbx_seq_one_letter_code
_entity_poly.pdbx_strand_id
1 'polypeptide(L)'
;MMRNKKIGLIIGSLILIFISYNYLFSVDSEIPDTFANKRFFKKTFETGIITPDVKNIYCYFDNIGIDFSKELSFECSSATFDMITKKFNLQSLNKYFTNGFGSYLYKRNKQEIDNIIPYSDKEGMYSSSYHSIWYNSKNNHAYFLLSSYNIK
;
A
#
# COMPACT_ATOMS: atom_id res chain seq x y z
N MET A 1 -3.75 -49.70 -18.34
CA MET A 1 -4.52 -49.07 -17.25
C MET A 1 -3.64 -48.12 -16.41
N MET A 2 -3.17 -47.00 -16.97
CA MET A 2 -2.23 -46.06 -16.28
C MET A 2 -2.50 -44.57 -16.53
N ARG A 3 -3.53 -44.21 -17.32
CA ARG A 3 -3.72 -42.83 -17.80
C ARG A 3 -4.48 -41.92 -16.82
N ASN A 4 -5.31 -42.49 -15.93
CA ASN A 4 -6.22 -41.71 -15.10
C ASN A 4 -5.60 -41.18 -13.79
N LYS A 5 -4.56 -41.84 -13.25
CA LYS A 5 -3.88 -41.39 -12.02
C LYS A 5 -2.99 -40.14 -12.24
N LYS A 6 -2.36 -40.01 -13.41
CA LYS A 6 -1.52 -38.84 -13.75
C LYS A 6 -2.35 -37.56 -13.98
N ILE A 7 -3.55 -37.68 -14.55
CA ILE A 7 -4.43 -36.54 -14.83
C ILE A 7 -4.99 -35.95 -13.53
N GLY A 8 -5.41 -36.79 -12.58
CA GLY A 8 -5.86 -36.33 -11.26
C GLY A 8 -4.78 -35.59 -10.46
N LEU A 9 -3.52 -36.03 -10.56
CA LEU A 9 -2.38 -35.39 -9.89
C LEU A 9 -2.08 -33.99 -10.47
N ILE A 10 -2.20 -33.82 -11.79
CA ILE A 10 -1.98 -32.54 -12.48
C ILE A 10 -3.09 -31.54 -12.15
N ILE A 11 -4.35 -31.99 -12.17
CA ILE A 11 -5.51 -31.13 -11.84
C ILE A 11 -5.46 -30.68 -10.37
N GLY A 12 -5.15 -31.60 -9.43
CA GLY A 12 -4.98 -31.25 -8.02
C GLY A 12 -3.84 -30.26 -7.77
N SER A 13 -2.73 -30.40 -8.50
CA SER A 13 -1.59 -29.49 -8.41
C SER A 13 -1.91 -28.09 -8.97
N LEU A 14 -2.65 -28.00 -10.08
CA LEU A 14 -3.07 -26.73 -10.67
C LEU A 14 -4.08 -25.99 -9.79
N ILE A 15 -4.99 -26.71 -9.13
CA ILE A 15 -5.93 -26.13 -8.14
C ILE A 15 -5.17 -25.59 -6.92
N LEU A 16 -4.18 -26.33 -6.40
CA LEU A 16 -3.32 -25.85 -5.32
C LEU A 16 -2.48 -24.62 -5.74
N ILE A 17 -1.99 -24.57 -6.98
CA ILE A 17 -1.30 -23.41 -7.53
C ILE A 17 -2.26 -22.22 -7.63
N PHE A 18 -3.49 -22.41 -8.10
CA PHE A 18 -4.48 -21.33 -8.19
C PHE A 18 -4.94 -20.83 -6.81
N ILE A 19 -5.19 -21.73 -5.86
CA ILE A 19 -5.58 -21.36 -4.49
C ILE A 19 -4.42 -20.66 -3.79
N SER A 20 -3.19 -21.17 -3.90
CA SER A 20 -2.02 -20.48 -3.35
C SER A 20 -1.79 -19.13 -4.02
N TYR A 21 -1.99 -18.99 -5.33
CA TYR A 21 -1.84 -17.69 -6.02
C TYR A 21 -2.85 -16.65 -5.53
N ASN A 22 -4.11 -17.04 -5.30
CA ASN A 22 -5.16 -16.16 -4.80
C ASN A 22 -4.99 -15.81 -3.31
N TYR A 23 -4.56 -16.76 -2.47
CA TYR A 23 -4.26 -16.49 -1.05
C TYR A 23 -2.98 -15.66 -0.83
N LEU A 24 -2.07 -15.62 -1.81
CA LEU A 24 -0.78 -14.94 -1.67
C LEU A 24 -0.81 -13.45 -2.10
N PHE A 25 -1.95 -12.94 -2.57
CA PHE A 25 -2.04 -11.59 -3.16
C PHE A 25 -3.15 -10.68 -2.64
N SER A 26 -4.13 -11.17 -1.88
CA SER A 26 -5.09 -10.28 -1.22
C SER A 26 -4.46 -9.66 0.03
N VAL A 27 -4.26 -8.35 0.00
CA VAL A 27 -3.96 -7.56 1.21
C VAL A 27 -5.20 -7.48 2.11
N ASP A 28 -5.00 -7.12 3.37
CA ASP A 28 -6.04 -7.04 4.39
C ASP A 28 -6.07 -5.64 5.03
N SER A 29 -7.24 -5.00 4.99
CA SER A 29 -7.43 -3.67 5.55
C SER A 29 -7.88 -3.68 7.01
N GLU A 30 -8.29 -4.82 7.54
CA GLU A 30 -8.85 -4.96 8.90
C GLU A 30 -7.89 -5.64 9.87
N ILE A 31 -7.08 -6.58 9.37
CA ILE A 31 -6.09 -7.29 10.16
C ILE A 31 -4.70 -6.72 9.82
N PRO A 32 -4.00 -6.08 10.77
CA PRO A 32 -2.67 -5.58 10.51
C PRO A 32 -1.67 -6.72 10.38
N ASP A 33 -0.52 -6.44 9.76
CA ASP A 33 0.68 -7.27 9.84
C ASP A 33 0.53 -8.71 9.33
N THR A 34 -0.50 -9.00 8.53
CA THR A 34 -0.63 -10.25 7.79
C THR A 34 0.58 -10.47 6.90
N PHE A 35 0.86 -11.72 6.54
CA PHE A 35 1.96 -12.03 5.62
C PHE A 35 1.82 -11.27 4.30
N ALA A 36 0.59 -11.14 3.78
CA ALA A 36 0.30 -10.37 2.59
C ALA A 36 0.59 -8.88 2.78
N ASN A 37 0.16 -8.27 3.89
CA ASN A 37 0.42 -6.85 4.17
C ASN A 37 1.91 -6.54 4.28
N LYS A 38 2.65 -7.35 5.04
CA LYS A 38 4.11 -7.21 5.17
C LYS A 38 4.82 -7.36 3.82
N ARG A 39 4.40 -8.31 3.00
CA ARG A 39 4.96 -8.50 1.64
C ARG A 39 4.60 -7.33 0.73
N PHE A 40 3.38 -6.81 0.80
CA PHE A 40 2.92 -5.67 0.03
C PHE A 40 3.66 -4.39 0.42
N PHE A 41 3.83 -4.12 1.71
CA PHE A 41 4.65 -3.03 2.23
C PHE A 41 6.06 -3.06 1.64
N LYS A 42 6.76 -4.20 1.74
CA LYS A 42 8.11 -4.38 1.16
C LYS A 42 8.15 -4.07 -0.33
N LYS A 43 7.14 -4.53 -1.07
CA LYS A 43 7.04 -4.29 -2.52
C LYS A 43 6.78 -2.82 -2.83
N THR A 44 5.87 -2.16 -2.12
CA THR A 44 5.49 -0.77 -2.39
C THR A 44 6.65 0.18 -2.18
N PHE A 45 7.39 -0.01 -1.10
CA PHE A 45 8.54 0.85 -0.82
C PHE A 45 9.81 0.36 -1.55
N GLU A 46 9.76 -0.75 -2.29
CA GLU A 46 10.92 -1.41 -2.92
C GLU A 46 12.11 -1.49 -1.95
N THR A 47 11.79 -1.68 -0.66
CA THR A 47 12.77 -1.63 0.40
C THR A 47 13.08 -3.05 0.85
N GLY A 48 14.36 -3.42 0.83
CA GLY A 48 14.91 -4.38 1.80
C GLY A 48 14.84 -3.86 3.25
N ILE A 49 14.43 -2.59 3.40
CA ILE A 49 14.29 -1.78 4.60
C ILE A 49 12.85 -1.89 5.13
N ILE A 50 12.54 -3.01 5.78
CA ILE A 50 11.67 -2.92 6.96
C ILE A 50 12.62 -2.65 8.11
N THR A 51 12.60 -1.43 8.62
CA THR A 51 13.20 -1.17 9.92
C THR A 51 12.35 -1.88 10.99
N PRO A 52 12.96 -2.41 12.07
CA PRO A 52 12.23 -3.19 13.07
C PRO A 52 11.10 -2.43 13.80
N ASP A 53 11.06 -1.10 13.71
CA ASP A 53 10.02 -0.24 14.28
C ASP A 53 8.72 -0.21 13.46
N VAL A 54 8.73 -0.68 12.21
CA VAL A 54 7.52 -0.73 11.39
C VAL A 54 6.61 -1.88 11.83
N LYS A 55 5.40 -1.54 12.24
CA LYS A 55 4.38 -2.48 12.72
C LYS A 55 2.97 -1.95 12.48
N ASN A 56 1.96 -2.76 12.80
CA ASN A 56 0.56 -2.42 12.60
C ASN A 56 0.25 -2.04 11.15
N ILE A 57 0.79 -2.82 10.20
CA ILE A 57 0.68 -2.54 8.76
C ILE A 57 -0.70 -2.98 8.26
N TYR A 58 -1.55 -2.01 7.98
CA TYR A 58 -2.80 -2.17 7.24
C TYR A 58 -2.58 -1.80 5.78
N CYS A 59 -3.18 -2.58 4.88
CA CYS A 59 -3.05 -2.38 3.45
C CYS A 59 -4.43 -2.40 2.78
N TYR A 60 -4.63 -1.51 1.82
CA TYR A 60 -5.73 -1.59 0.89
C TYR A 60 -5.16 -1.42 -0.53
N PHE A 61 -5.65 -2.23 -1.45
CA PHE A 61 -5.23 -2.18 -2.83
C PHE A 61 -6.47 -2.25 -3.70
N ASP A 62 -6.61 -1.26 -4.57
CA ASP A 62 -7.66 -1.22 -5.57
C ASP A 62 -7.04 -1.10 -6.96
N ASN A 63 -7.57 -1.87 -7.91
CA ASN A 63 -7.10 -1.92 -9.27
C ASN A 63 -8.32 -2.07 -10.19
N ILE A 64 -8.85 -0.94 -10.65
CA ILE A 64 -10.05 -0.88 -11.47
C ILE A 64 -9.67 -0.32 -12.85
N GLY A 65 -9.83 -1.17 -13.87
CA GLY A 65 -9.53 -0.78 -15.25
C GLY A 65 -8.05 -0.49 -15.47
N ILE A 66 -7.72 0.75 -15.82
CA ILE A 66 -6.35 1.21 -16.12
C ILE A 66 -5.70 1.98 -14.96
N ASP A 67 -6.46 2.16 -13.87
CA ASP A 67 -6.07 2.93 -12.69
C ASP A 67 -5.83 2.00 -11.51
N PHE A 68 -4.87 2.36 -10.66
CA PHE A 68 -4.66 1.64 -9.40
C PHE A 68 -4.38 2.59 -8.25
N SER A 69 -4.73 2.13 -7.04
CA SER A 69 -4.36 2.77 -5.79
C SER A 69 -3.78 1.76 -4.81
N LYS A 70 -2.67 2.12 -4.19
CA LYS A 70 -2.07 1.40 -3.06
C LYS A 70 -2.16 2.31 -1.85
N GLU A 71 -2.79 1.81 -0.81
CA GLU A 71 -2.98 2.52 0.44
C GLU A 71 -2.36 1.72 1.57
N LEU A 72 -1.57 2.40 2.42
CA LEU A 72 -0.93 1.82 3.57
C LEU A 72 -1.18 2.70 4.79
N SER A 73 -1.38 2.06 5.94
CA SER A 73 -1.44 2.70 7.25
C SER A 73 -0.58 1.88 8.20
N PHE A 74 0.38 2.50 8.88
CA PHE A 74 1.38 1.78 9.67
C PHE A 74 2.01 2.68 10.73
N GLU A 75 2.52 2.07 11.79
CA GLU A 75 3.35 2.77 12.77
C GLU A 75 4.82 2.77 12.33
N CYS A 76 5.51 3.89 12.51
CA CYS A 76 6.95 4.01 12.32
C CYS A 76 7.54 5.24 13.05
N SER A 77 8.83 5.18 13.37
CA SER A 77 9.57 6.34 13.88
C SER A 77 9.71 7.44 12.83
N SER A 78 9.99 8.66 13.29
CA SER A 78 10.28 9.79 12.40
C SER A 78 11.48 9.51 11.49
N ALA A 79 12.49 8.78 11.98
CA ALA A 79 13.64 8.38 11.16
C ALA A 79 13.24 7.48 9.99
N THR A 80 12.33 6.54 10.22
CA THR A 80 11.78 5.68 9.16
C THR A 80 10.92 6.48 8.19
N PHE A 81 10.11 7.40 8.69
CA PHE A 81 9.34 8.33 7.86
C PHE A 81 10.25 9.19 6.97
N ASP A 82 11.29 9.80 7.53
CA ASP A 82 12.27 10.64 6.80
C ASP A 82 13.01 9.87 5.71
N MET A 83 13.30 8.59 5.97
CA MET A 83 13.88 7.71 4.97
C MET A 83 12.92 7.43 3.81
N ILE A 84 11.63 7.23 4.10
CA ILE A 84 10.60 7.04 3.06
C ILE A 84 10.44 8.32 2.24
N THR A 85 10.29 9.49 2.88
CA THR A 85 10.13 10.76 2.17
C THR A 85 11.34 11.05 1.28
N LYS A 86 12.56 10.81 1.78
CA LYS A 86 13.79 10.93 0.98
C LYS A 86 13.83 9.98 -0.22
N LYS A 87 13.40 8.71 -0.04
CA LYS A 87 13.40 7.72 -1.13
C LYS A 87 12.52 8.16 -2.30
N PHE A 88 11.33 8.67 -2.01
CA PHE A 88 10.38 9.10 -3.04
C PHE A 88 10.53 10.59 -3.40
N ASN A 89 11.55 11.27 -2.87
CA ASN A 89 11.78 12.71 -3.05
C ASN A 89 10.53 13.55 -2.73
N LEU A 90 9.83 13.20 -1.65
CA LEU A 90 8.60 13.85 -1.23
C LEU A 90 8.90 15.16 -0.50
N GLN A 91 8.13 16.20 -0.79
CA GLN A 91 8.26 17.50 -0.15
C GLN A 91 6.95 17.85 0.57
N SER A 92 7.06 18.54 1.71
CA SER A 92 5.89 19.02 2.44
C SER A 92 5.10 19.98 1.56
N LEU A 93 3.80 19.73 1.42
CA LEU A 93 2.90 20.58 0.63
C LEU A 93 2.13 21.57 1.52
N ASN A 94 1.25 22.36 0.91
CA ASN A 94 0.26 23.11 1.67
C ASN A 94 -0.81 22.17 2.26
N LYS A 95 -1.47 22.61 3.35
CA LYS A 95 -2.54 21.83 4.02
C LYS A 95 -3.75 21.55 3.11
N TYR A 96 -3.92 22.32 2.03
CA TYR A 96 -5.06 22.23 1.12
C TYR A 96 -4.82 21.24 -0.03
N PHE A 97 -3.79 20.40 0.06
CA PHE A 97 -3.57 19.34 -0.92
C PHE A 97 -4.67 18.27 -0.80
N THR A 98 -5.51 18.17 -1.83
CA THR A 98 -6.72 17.33 -1.84
C THR A 98 -6.56 16.02 -2.61
N ASN A 99 -5.36 15.66 -3.06
CA ASN A 99 -5.15 14.39 -3.78
C ASN A 99 -5.24 13.22 -2.79
N GLY A 100 -6.41 12.57 -2.79
CA GLY A 100 -6.81 11.54 -1.83
C GLY A 100 -8.33 11.33 -1.73
N PHE A 101 -9.13 12.17 -2.41
CA PHE A 101 -10.59 12.01 -2.50
C PHE A 101 -10.96 10.62 -3.05
N GLY A 102 -11.36 9.71 -2.15
CA GLY A 102 -11.99 8.44 -2.50
C GLY A 102 -11.39 7.19 -1.84
N SER A 103 -10.17 7.28 -1.32
CA SER A 103 -9.38 6.14 -0.83
C SER A 103 -9.97 5.51 0.46
N TYR A 104 -9.90 4.18 0.62
CA TYR A 104 -10.55 3.43 1.72
C TYR A 104 -9.95 3.77 3.09
N LEU A 105 -8.62 3.67 3.22
CA LEU A 105 -7.91 3.97 4.46
C LEU A 105 -7.92 5.46 4.76
N TYR A 106 -7.94 6.33 3.75
CA TYR A 106 -8.16 7.77 3.98
C TYR A 106 -9.51 8.02 4.63
N LYS A 107 -10.61 7.47 4.06
CA LYS A 107 -11.96 7.63 4.62
C LYS A 107 -12.05 7.11 6.05
N ARG A 108 -11.42 5.98 6.34
CA ARG A 108 -11.37 5.39 7.69
C ARG A 108 -10.64 6.30 8.69
N ASN A 109 -9.57 6.97 8.28
CA ASN A 109 -8.69 7.76 9.16
C ASN A 109 -8.84 9.28 8.95
N LYS A 110 -9.94 9.72 8.33
CA LYS A 110 -10.11 11.09 7.85
C LYS A 110 -9.90 12.16 8.92
N GLN A 111 -10.45 11.94 10.11
CA GLN A 111 -10.36 12.91 11.22
C GLN A 111 -8.91 13.20 11.64
N GLU A 112 -8.04 12.20 11.56
CA GLU A 112 -6.62 12.33 11.85
C GLU A 112 -5.87 12.97 10.67
N ILE A 113 -6.08 12.44 9.46
CA ILE A 113 -5.36 12.87 8.26
C ILE A 113 -5.64 14.34 7.90
N ASP A 114 -6.88 14.82 8.04
CA ASP A 114 -7.27 16.20 7.70
C ASP A 114 -6.52 17.28 8.51
N ASN A 115 -5.87 16.88 9.60
CA ASN A 115 -5.10 17.77 10.48
C ASN A 115 -3.59 17.67 10.26
N ILE A 116 -3.13 16.86 9.31
CA ILE A 116 -1.71 16.62 9.04
C ILE A 116 -1.35 17.20 7.68
N ILE A 117 -0.18 17.84 7.59
CA ILE A 117 0.36 18.33 6.33
C ILE A 117 0.97 17.15 5.57
N PRO A 118 0.51 16.85 4.33
CA PRO A 118 1.12 15.79 3.53
C PRO A 118 2.49 16.15 2.99
N TYR A 119 3.27 15.13 2.72
CA TYR A 119 4.43 15.15 1.85
C TYR A 119 4.06 14.47 0.54
N SER A 120 4.44 15.04 -0.61
CA SER A 120 4.16 14.45 -1.92
C SER A 120 5.27 14.76 -2.92
N ASP A 121 5.38 13.94 -3.98
CA ASP A 121 6.29 14.15 -5.10
C ASP A 121 5.77 15.18 -6.10
N LYS A 122 4.50 15.60 -6.00
CA LYS A 122 3.86 16.50 -6.96
C LYS A 122 2.90 17.49 -6.31
N GLU A 123 3.04 18.75 -6.69
CA GLU A 123 2.02 19.77 -6.47
C GLU A 123 0.89 19.63 -7.51
N GLY A 124 -0.02 18.68 -7.31
CA GLY A 124 -1.33 18.69 -7.97
C GLY A 124 -1.68 17.48 -8.85
N MET A 125 -2.84 17.59 -9.49
CA MET A 125 -3.68 16.47 -9.95
C MET A 125 -3.39 15.98 -11.38
N TYR A 126 -2.42 16.58 -12.09
CA TYR A 126 -2.12 16.28 -13.52
C TYR A 126 -1.08 15.16 -13.71
N SER A 127 -0.88 14.40 -12.64
CA SER A 127 -0.08 13.20 -12.48
C SER A 127 -0.57 11.92 -13.15
N SER A 128 0.16 11.24 -14.04
CA SER A 128 -0.14 9.83 -14.35
C SER A 128 0.14 8.91 -13.15
N SER A 129 0.92 9.39 -12.17
CA SER A 129 1.06 8.80 -10.84
C SER A 129 1.44 9.87 -9.81
N TYR A 130 1.09 9.67 -8.54
CA TYR A 130 1.56 10.50 -7.44
C TYR A 130 1.69 9.68 -6.16
N HIS A 131 2.62 10.10 -5.31
CA HIS A 131 2.86 9.57 -3.97
C HIS A 131 2.49 10.64 -2.95
N SER A 132 1.73 10.26 -1.93
CA SER A 132 1.41 11.12 -0.80
C SER A 132 1.64 10.36 0.50
N ILE A 133 2.22 11.02 1.50
CA ILE A 133 2.36 10.47 2.84
C ILE A 133 2.02 11.51 3.90
N TRP A 134 1.28 11.09 4.91
CA TRP A 134 0.96 11.87 6.11
C TRP A 134 1.61 11.20 7.30
N TYR A 135 2.12 11.99 8.25
CA TYR A 135 2.72 11.47 9.47
C TYR A 135 2.25 12.23 10.70
N ASN A 136 1.73 11.49 11.67
CA ASN A 136 1.38 11.99 12.98
C ASN A 136 2.50 11.64 13.97
N SER A 137 3.29 12.64 14.33
CA SER A 137 4.39 12.48 15.28
C SER A 137 3.94 12.23 16.72
N LYS A 138 2.65 12.44 17.07
CA LYS A 138 2.14 12.20 18.42
C LYS A 138 1.96 10.72 18.73
N ASN A 139 1.61 9.92 17.73
CA ASN A 139 1.37 8.48 17.84
C ASN A 139 2.29 7.65 16.94
N ASN A 140 3.24 8.28 16.24
CA ASN A 140 4.16 7.63 15.32
C ASN A 140 3.45 6.88 14.18
N HIS A 141 2.36 7.45 13.66
CA HIS A 141 1.52 6.81 12.65
C HIS A 141 1.69 7.47 11.28
N ALA A 142 1.89 6.66 10.25
CA ALA A 142 2.01 7.08 8.87
C ALA A 142 0.86 6.54 8.00
N TYR A 143 0.42 7.37 7.06
CA TYR A 143 -0.57 7.02 6.03
C TYR A 143 0.06 7.30 4.68
N PHE A 144 0.08 6.31 3.79
CA PHE A 144 0.70 6.43 2.47
C PHE A 144 -0.31 6.08 1.38
N LEU A 145 -0.31 6.87 0.32
CA LEU A 145 -1.10 6.69 -0.88
C LEU A 145 -0.17 6.74 -2.09
N LEU A 146 -0.20 5.70 -2.91
CA LEU A 146 0.26 5.73 -4.29
C LEU A 146 -0.96 5.56 -5.18
N SER A 147 -1.23 6.53 -6.03
CA SER A 147 -2.27 6.44 -7.04
C SER A 147 -1.67 6.65 -8.42
N SER A 148 -2.16 5.92 -9.40
CA SER A 148 -1.75 6.05 -10.80
C SER A 148 -2.95 5.95 -11.72
N TYR A 149 -2.96 6.86 -12.69
CA TYR A 149 -3.90 6.91 -13.80
C TYR A 149 -3.14 6.69 -15.10
N ASN A 150 -3.45 5.63 -15.83
CA ASN A 150 -2.94 5.46 -17.19
C ASN A 150 -3.80 6.29 -18.15
N ILE A 151 -3.51 7.58 -18.27
CA ILE A 151 -4.09 8.39 -19.34
C ILE A 151 -3.34 8.00 -20.63
N LYS A 152 -4.00 7.22 -21.50
CA LYS A 152 -3.52 6.97 -22.87
C LYS A 152 -3.66 8.21 -23.73
#